data_AF-A0AA42B3J5-F1
#
_entry.id   AF-A0AA42B3J5-F1
#
_cell.length_a   1.000
_cell.length_b   1.000
_cell.length_c   1.000
_cell.angle_alpha   90.00
_cell.angle_beta   90.00
_cell.angle_gamma   90.00
#
_symmetry.space_group_name_H-M   'P 1'
#
loop_
_entity.id
_entity.type
_entity.pdbx_description
1 polymer ?
#
loop_
_entity_poly.entity_id
_entity_poly.type
_entity_poly.pdbx_seq_one_letter_code
_entity_poly.pdbx_strand_id
1 'polypeptide(L)'
;EMNIAEKQQLRKLIQNLSPKNLNRVVEIIKRRKLPKEEQSFYELNIDLDKEDNGIVWRLYYYARAVENAKRLSLEEVQKAKVVVAIQDD
;
A
#
# COMPACT_ATOMS: atom_id res chain seq x y z
N GLU A 1 -2.36 -8.95 17.76
CA GLU A 1 -1.95 -7.57 17.42
C GLU A 1 -0.61 -7.63 16.70
N MET A 2 -0.32 -6.73 15.76
CA MET A 2 0.98 -6.75 15.06
C MET A 2 2.12 -6.33 15.99
N ASN A 3 3.26 -6.99 15.88
CA ASN A 3 4.47 -6.60 16.61
C ASN A 3 5.19 -5.42 15.94
N ILE A 4 6.20 -4.87 16.62
CA ILE A 4 6.96 -3.68 16.16
C ILE A 4 7.62 -3.93 14.80
N ALA A 5 8.19 -5.13 14.56
CA ALA A 5 8.85 -5.45 13.30
C ALA A 5 7.86 -5.53 12.13
N GLU A 6 6.67 -6.11 12.35
CA GLU A 6 5.59 -6.16 11.36
C GLU A 6 5.09 -4.75 11.02
N LYS A 7 4.90 -3.89 12.03
CA LYS A 7 4.53 -2.48 11.81
C LYS A 7 5.61 -1.69 11.07
N GLN A 8 6.89 -1.96 11.33
CA GLN A 8 8.00 -1.37 10.58
C GLN A 8 8.00 -1.81 9.11
N GLN A 9 7.75 -3.10 8.84
CA GLN A 9 7.61 -3.60 7.47
C GLN A 9 6.40 -2.95 6.77
N LEU A 10 5.28 -2.81 7.47
CA LEU A 10 4.10 -2.13 6.95
C LEU A 10 4.38 -0.67 6.58
N ARG A 11 5.13 0.08 7.42
CA ARG A 11 5.56 1.46 7.09
C ARG A 11 6.32 1.51 5.77
N LYS A 12 7.28 0.60 5.57
CA LYS A 12 8.07 0.51 4.33
C LYS A 12 7.19 0.20 3.11
N LEU A 13 6.25 -0.73 3.25
CA LEU A 13 5.32 -1.07 2.18
C LEU A 13 4.46 0.14 1.77
N ILE A 14 3.93 0.87 2.74
CA ILE A 14 3.09 2.05 2.50
C ILE A 14 3.91 3.18 1.84
N GLN A 15 5.13 3.45 2.31
CA GLN A 15 6.02 4.47 1.74
C GLN A 15 6.38 4.20 0.27
N ASN A 16 6.39 2.93 -0.15
CA ASN A 16 6.68 2.53 -1.53
C ASN A 16 5.46 2.54 -2.46
N LEU A 17 4.28 2.90 -1.95
CA LEU A 17 3.07 2.98 -2.76
C LEU A 17 3.10 4.21 -3.68
N SER A 18 2.48 4.08 -4.85
CA SER A 18 2.25 5.23 -5.73
C SER A 18 1.27 6.22 -5.09
N PRO A 19 1.27 7.50 -5.52
CA PRO A 19 0.33 8.51 -5.00
C PRO A 19 -1.14 8.06 -5.05
N LYS A 20 -1.56 7.39 -6.13
CA LYS A 20 -2.91 6.83 -6.28
C LYS A 20 -3.24 5.82 -5.17
N ASN A 21 -2.30 4.97 -4.80
CA ASN A 21 -2.50 3.95 -3.77
C ASN A 21 -2.39 4.53 -2.35
N LEU A 22 -1.61 5.60 -2.17
CA LEU A 22 -1.59 6.37 -0.92
C LEU A 22 -2.94 7.05 -0.64
N ASN A 23 -3.63 7.56 -1.67
CA ASN A 23 -5.00 8.09 -1.50
C ASN A 23 -5.94 7.03 -0.91
N ARG A 24 -5.80 5.78 -1.33
CA ARG A 24 -6.62 4.68 -0.80
C ARG A 24 -6.28 4.34 0.65
N VAL A 25 -5.01 4.43 1.05
CA VAL A 25 -4.59 4.32 2.46
C VAL A 25 -5.28 5.39 3.31
N VAL A 26 -5.30 6.64 2.84
CA VAL A 26 -5.99 7.74 3.52
C VAL A 26 -7.49 7.45 3.68
N GLU A 27 -8.15 6.93 2.63
CA GLU A 27 -9.56 6.54 2.72
C GLU A 27 -9.84 5.43 3.74
N ILE A 28 -8.95 4.42 3.85
CA ILE A 28 -9.10 3.32 4.81
C ILE A 28 -9.12 3.85 6.25
N ILE A 29 -8.28 4.86 6.54
CA ILE A 29 -8.19 5.49 7.86
C ILE A 29 -9.40 6.40 8.10
N LYS A 30 -9.77 7.22 7.09
CA LYS A 30 -10.90 8.16 7.19
C LYS A 30 -12.24 7.46 7.39
N ARG A 31 -12.48 6.29 6.80
CA ARG A 31 -13.78 5.58 6.91
C ARG A 31 -14.19 5.23 8.34
N ARG A 32 -13.30 5.26 9.34
CA ARG A 32 -13.65 5.11 10.77
C ARG A 32 -13.70 6.43 11.54
N LYS A 33 -13.02 7.47 11.07
CA LYS A 33 -13.00 8.81 11.69
C LYS A 33 -14.06 9.67 10.99
N LEU A 34 -15.30 9.66 11.46
CA LEU A 34 -16.33 10.64 11.04
C LEU A 34 -15.72 12.05 11.12
N PRO A 35 -16.01 12.96 10.16
CA PRO A 35 -15.25 14.19 10.02
C PRO A 35 -15.57 15.14 11.17
N LYS A 36 -14.67 15.25 12.14
CA LYS A 36 -14.53 16.47 12.94
C LYS A 36 -13.48 17.32 12.25
N GLU A 37 -13.99 18.17 11.37
CA GLU A 37 -13.34 19.36 10.84
C GLU A 37 -12.12 19.14 9.95
N GLU A 38 -11.95 20.08 9.03
CA GLU A 38 -11.00 20.09 7.92
C GLU A 38 -9.54 20.09 8.41
N GLN A 39 -8.99 18.93 8.78
CA GLN A 39 -7.55 18.83 8.98
C GLN A 39 -6.86 18.79 7.62
N SER A 40 -5.99 19.78 7.39
CA SER A 40 -5.24 19.94 6.15
C SER A 40 -4.50 18.63 5.80
N PHE A 41 -4.74 18.18 4.58
CA PHE A 41 -4.53 16.79 4.16
C PHE A 41 -3.13 16.49 3.63
N TYR A 42 -2.20 17.45 3.76
CA TYR A 42 -0.90 17.38 3.09
C TYR A 42 0.10 16.46 3.80
N GLU A 43 -0.05 16.23 5.10
CA GLU A 43 0.81 15.33 5.86
C GLU A 43 0.00 14.48 6.84
N LEU A 44 -0.58 13.38 6.33
CA LEU A 44 -1.22 12.39 7.19
C LEU A 44 -0.12 11.56 7.86
N ASN A 45 0.34 11.99 9.03
CA ASN A 45 1.30 11.25 9.83
C ASN A 45 0.59 10.07 10.52
N ILE A 46 0.73 8.87 9.95
CA ILE A 46 0.06 7.66 10.44
C ILE A 46 0.91 7.03 11.53
N ASP A 47 0.49 7.22 12.78
CA ASP A 47 1.06 6.51 13.92
C ASP A 47 0.41 5.13 14.09
N LEU A 48 0.96 4.10 13.43
CA LEU A 48 0.47 2.71 13.51
C LEU A 48 0.44 2.12 14.93
N ASP A 49 1.11 2.75 15.89
CA ASP A 49 1.10 2.30 17.29
C ASP A 49 -0.11 2.82 18.06
N LYS A 50 -0.80 3.83 17.53
CA LYS A 50 -2.01 4.42 18.12
C LYS A 50 -3.30 4.07 17.39
N GLU A 51 -3.20 3.41 16.23
CA GLU A 51 -4.36 3.03 15.43
C GLU A 51 -4.97 1.70 15.90
N ASP A 52 -6.27 1.53 15.67
CA ASP A 52 -6.99 0.29 15.92
C ASP A 52 -6.33 -0.90 15.19
N ASN A 53 -6.16 -2.04 15.87
CA ASN A 53 -5.55 -3.23 15.28
C ASN A 53 -6.24 -3.64 13.97
N GLY A 54 -7.57 -3.49 13.88
CA GLY A 54 -8.31 -3.75 12.64
C GLY A 54 -7.93 -2.82 11.48
N ILE A 55 -7.59 -1.55 11.75
CA ILE A 55 -7.06 -0.61 10.73
C ILE A 55 -5.67 -1.07 10.30
N VAL A 56 -4.79 -1.38 11.24
CA VAL A 56 -3.42 -1.82 10.94
C VAL A 56 -3.42 -3.04 10.02
N TRP A 57 -4.27 -4.04 10.30
CA TRP A 57 -4.42 -5.21 9.41
C TRP A 57 -4.99 -4.86 8.03
N ARG A 58 -5.99 -3.98 7.95
CA ARG A 58 -6.54 -3.55 6.64
C ARG A 58 -5.49 -2.84 5.78
N LEU A 59 -4.68 -1.99 6.40
CA LEU A 59 -3.56 -1.34 5.72
C LEU A 59 -2.55 -2.37 5.21
N TYR A 60 -2.22 -3.36 6.02
CA TYR A 60 -1.31 -4.45 5.63
C TYR A 60 -1.82 -5.23 4.41
N TYR A 61 -3.06 -5.73 4.47
CA TYR A 61 -3.60 -6.50 3.35
C TYR A 61 -3.70 -5.67 2.07
N TYR A 62 -4.08 -4.40 2.18
CA TYR A 62 -4.10 -3.50 1.04
C TYR A 62 -2.70 -3.30 0.44
N ALA A 63 -1.71 -2.94 1.26
CA ALA A 63 -0.35 -2.67 0.78
C ALA A 63 0.29 -3.92 0.15
N ARG A 64 0.09 -5.10 0.76
CA ARG A 64 0.56 -6.38 0.21
C ARG A 64 -0.12 -6.75 -1.11
N ALA A 65 -1.42 -6.51 -1.23
CA ALA A 65 -2.14 -6.75 -2.47
C ALA A 65 -1.60 -5.88 -3.62
N VAL A 66 -1.33 -4.60 -3.34
CA VAL A 66 -0.73 -3.68 -4.33
C VAL A 66 0.68 -4.11 -4.73
N GLU A 67 1.53 -4.46 -3.76
CA GLU A 67 2.89 -4.94 -4.02
C GLU A 67 2.87 -6.20 -4.90
N ASN A 68 2.00 -7.16 -4.57
CA ASN A 68 1.84 -8.37 -5.35
C ASN A 68 1.34 -8.10 -6.77
N ALA A 69 0.36 -7.22 -6.94
CA ALA A 69 -0.13 -6.83 -8.26
C ALA A 69 0.97 -6.17 -9.11
N LYS A 70 1.80 -5.30 -8.49
CA LYS A 70 2.95 -4.69 -9.16
C LYS A 70 3.96 -5.75 -9.59
N ARG A 71 4.30 -6.70 -8.72
CA ARG A 71 5.24 -7.79 -9.04
C ARG A 71 4.74 -8.64 -10.20
N LEU A 72 3.48 -9.07 -10.15
CA LEU A 72 2.86 -9.89 -11.20
C LEU A 72 2.84 -9.16 -12.55
N SER A 73 2.49 -7.88 -12.56
CA SER A 73 2.51 -7.07 -13.78
C SER A 73 3.91 -6.98 -14.40
N LEU A 74 4.96 -6.85 -13.59
CA LEU A 74 6.35 -6.83 -14.07
C LEU A 74 6.79 -8.18 -14.61
N GLU A 75 6.37 -9.29 -13.99
CA GLU A 75 6.66 -10.65 -14.45
C GLU A 75 5.99 -10.93 -15.81
N GLU A 76 4.75 -10.48 -16.01
CA GLU A 76 4.04 -10.58 -17.28
C GLU A 76 4.75 -9.78 -18.39
N VAL A 77 5.17 -8.54 -18.09
CA VAL A 77 5.91 -7.70 -19.04
C VAL A 77 7.25 -8.35 -19.41
N GLN A 78 7.96 -8.94 -18.45
CA GLN A 78 9.23 -9.61 -18.73
C GLN A 78 9.04 -10.84 -19.61
N LYS A 79 8.01 -11.66 -19.35
CA LYS A 79 7.67 -12.81 -20.20
C LYS A 79 7.31 -12.36 -21.62
N ALA A 80 6.52 -11.31 -21.77
CA ALA A 80 6.14 -10.77 -23.08
C ALA A 80 7.35 -10.27 -23.89
N LYS A 81 8.30 -9.56 -23.24
CA LYS A 81 9.54 -9.11 -23.89
C LYS A 81 10.41 -10.27 -24.40
N VAL A 82 10.51 -11.35 -23.63
CA VAL A 82 11.26 -12.55 -24.05
C VAL A 82 10.64 -13.21 -25.27
N VAL A 83 9.30 -13.29 -25.34
CA VAL A 83 8.60 -13.87 -26.49
C VAL A 83 8.85 -13.08 -27.78
N VAL A 84 8.81 -11.74 -27.71
CA VAL A 84 9.09 -10.89 -28.87
C VAL A 84 10.51 -11.11 -29.38
N ALA A 85 11.51 -11.15 -28.48
CA ALA A 85 12.91 -11.32 -28.87
C ALA A 85 13.23 -12.69 -29.52
N ILE A 86 12.44 -13.73 -29.29
CA ILE A 86 12.61 -15.06 -29.90
C ILE A 86 11.94 -15.14 -31.29
N GLN A 87 11.00 -14.23 -31.59
CA GLN A 87 10.30 -14.20 -32.88
C GLN A 87 11.04 -13.41 -33.96
N ASP A 88 12.10 -12.68 -33.60
CA ASP A 88 12.88 -11.83 -34.49
C ASP A 88 14.15 -12.52 -35.07
N ASP A 89 14.35 -13.83 -34.82
CA ASP A 89 15.48 -14.66 -35.31
C ASP A 89 15.06 -15.73 -36.35
#